data_AF-A0A0B7C1V9-F1
#
_entry.id   AF-A0A0B7C1V9-F1
#
_cell.length_a   1.000
_cell.length_b   1.000
_cell.length_c   1.000
_cell.angle_alpha   90.00
_cell.angle_beta   90.00
_cell.angle_gamma   90.00
#
_symmetry.space_group_name_H-M   'P 1'
#
loop_
_entity.id
_entity.type
_entity.pdbx_description
1 polymer ?
#
loop_
_entity_poly.entity_id
_entity_poly.type
_entity_poly.pdbx_seq_one_letter_code
_entity_poly.pdbx_strand_id
1 'polypeptide(L)'
;YIFTHRDFTRGTLGLAWVGAREVASGGICEKHKSYMERDETVPKSLNTGIVTTVNYGKAVPVRVSQLTFTHEVGHNFGSPHDQGTECAPFGTEKENAQD
;
A
#
# COMPACT_ATOMS: atom_id res chain seq x y z
N TYR A 1 -10.31 -1.89 4.35
CA TYR A 1 -9.62 -2.71 3.34
C TYR A 1 -10.62 -3.35 2.40
N ILE A 2 -10.22 -3.51 1.14
CA ILE A 2 -10.96 -4.29 0.14
C ILE A 2 -10.08 -5.47 -0.30
N PHE A 3 -10.64 -6.67 -0.31
CA PHE A 3 -10.02 -7.85 -0.89
C PHE A 3 -10.61 -8.07 -2.27
N THR A 4 -9.76 -8.37 -3.26
CA THR A 4 -10.22 -8.61 -4.63
C THR A 4 -9.50 -9.80 -5.29
N HIS A 5 -9.97 -10.14 -6.48
CA HIS A 5 -9.38 -11.14 -7.37
C HIS A 5 -9.27 -10.54 -8.77
N ARG A 6 -8.52 -9.44 -8.85
CA ARG A 6 -8.24 -8.69 -10.09
C ARG A 6 -6.74 -8.67 -10.32
N ASP A 7 -6.32 -8.99 -11.53
CA ASP A 7 -4.91 -9.01 -11.92
C ASP A 7 -4.49 -7.59 -12.28
N PHE A 8 -3.70 -6.96 -11.41
CA PHE A 8 -3.25 -5.59 -11.62
C PHE A 8 -2.02 -5.55 -12.53
N THR A 9 -1.82 -4.41 -13.18
CA THR A 9 -0.70 -4.25 -14.10
C THR A 9 0.64 -4.31 -13.35
N ARG A 10 1.69 -4.74 -14.06
CA ARG A 10 3.09 -4.78 -13.56
C ARG A 10 3.33 -5.66 -12.32
N GLY A 11 2.37 -6.50 -11.94
CA GLY A 11 2.55 -7.48 -10.87
C GLY A 11 2.16 -6.98 -9.48
N THR A 12 1.54 -5.80 -9.38
CA THR A 12 1.14 -5.18 -8.12
C THR A 12 0.12 -6.04 -7.37
N LEU A 13 0.36 -6.26 -6.07
CA LEU A 13 -0.47 -7.12 -5.22
C LEU A 13 -1.38 -6.34 -4.27
N GLY A 14 -1.09 -5.07 -4.03
CA GLY A 14 -1.86 -4.20 -3.14
C GLY A 14 -1.50 -2.73 -3.35
N LEU A 15 -2.27 -1.87 -2.68
CA LEU A 15 -1.98 -0.44 -2.58
C LEU A 15 -2.64 0.12 -1.32
N ALA A 16 -1.93 0.96 -0.59
CA ALA A 16 -2.42 1.62 0.60
C ALA A 16 -1.94 3.06 0.71
N TRP A 17 -2.73 3.89 1.39
CA TRP A 17 -2.28 5.22 1.78
C TRP A 17 -1.29 5.14 2.95
N VAL A 18 -0.15 5.79 2.82
CA VAL A 18 0.89 5.78 3.85
C VAL A 18 0.54 6.79 4.96
N GLY A 19 0.53 6.35 6.21
CA GLY A 19 0.35 7.24 7.36
C GLY A 19 1.58 8.13 7.62
N ALA A 20 1.39 9.32 8.17
CA ALA A 20 2.50 10.18 8.58
C ALA A 20 2.19 10.91 9.89
N ARG A 21 3.23 11.24 10.66
CA ARG A 21 3.11 11.91 11.96
C ARG A 21 2.80 13.42 11.85
N GLU A 22 3.40 14.09 10.87
CA GLU A 22 3.46 15.57 10.86
C GLU A 22 2.80 16.18 9.62
N VAL A 23 3.10 15.71 8.41
CA VAL A 23 2.57 16.30 7.17
C VAL A 23 2.35 15.22 6.08
N ALA A 24 1.24 14.49 6.17
CA ALA A 24 0.60 13.81 5.04
C ALA A 24 -0.86 13.51 5.39
N SER A 25 -1.72 13.28 4.40
CA SER A 25 -3.05 12.71 4.63
C SER A 25 -3.01 11.23 4.26
N GLY A 26 -3.57 10.36 5.11
CA GLY A 26 -3.54 8.93 4.86
C GLY A 26 -3.29 8.08 6.10
N GLY A 27 -3.52 6.78 5.94
CA GLY A 27 -3.23 5.78 6.96
C GLY A 27 -4.26 5.72 8.09
N ILE A 28 -3.87 5.11 9.20
CA ILE A 28 -4.77 4.87 10.33
C ILE A 28 -5.36 6.18 10.87
N CYS A 29 -6.63 6.13 11.27
CA CYS A 29 -7.35 7.25 11.87
C CYS A 29 -7.55 8.51 10.98
N GLU A 30 -7.19 8.46 9.68
CA GLU A 30 -7.52 9.55 8.76
C GLU A 30 -9.04 9.76 8.68
N LYS A 31 -9.47 11.03 8.78
CA LYS A 31 -10.89 11.39 8.77
C LYS A 31 -11.38 11.66 7.34
N HIS A 32 -12.67 11.43 7.13
CA HIS A 32 -13.34 11.84 5.91
C HIS A 32 -13.28 13.36 5.75
N LYS A 33 -12.70 13.84 4.64
CA LYS A 33 -12.58 15.27 4.32
C LYS A 33 -12.48 15.47 2.80
N SER A 34 -12.59 16.72 2.37
CA SER A 34 -12.48 17.08 0.97
C SER A 34 -11.01 17.25 0.55
N TYR A 35 -10.67 16.69 -0.61
CA TYR A 35 -9.35 16.80 -1.22
C TYR A 35 -9.47 17.48 -2.58
N MET A 36 -8.49 18.32 -2.93
CA MET A 36 -8.38 18.87 -4.26
C MET A 36 -7.74 17.81 -5.18
N GLU A 37 -8.46 17.40 -6.20
CA GLU A 37 -7.96 16.48 -7.23
C GLU A 37 -8.16 17.09 -8.61
N ARG A 38 -7.05 17.40 -9.27
CA ARG A 38 -7.06 18.20 -10.51
C ARG A 38 -7.85 19.49 -10.27
N ASP A 39 -8.97 19.67 -10.94
CA ASP A 39 -9.81 20.87 -10.88
C ASP A 39 -11.11 20.66 -10.06
N GLU A 40 -11.22 19.54 -9.34
CA GLU A 40 -12.42 19.21 -8.55
C GLU A 40 -12.11 18.95 -7.08
N THR A 41 -13.05 19.33 -6.21
CA THR A 41 -13.00 19.02 -4.79
C THR A 41 -13.80 17.74 -4.52
N VAL A 42 -13.11 16.67 -4.13
CA VAL A 42 -13.72 15.34 -3.95
C VAL A 42 -13.67 14.92 -2.48
N PRO A 43 -14.80 14.54 -1.87
CA PRO A 43 -14.83 14.00 -0.51
C PRO A 43 -14.25 12.57 -0.48
N LYS A 44 -13.26 12.31 0.38
CA LYS A 44 -12.58 11.01 0.49
C LYS A 44 -12.21 10.65 1.92
N SER A 45 -12.00 9.35 2.14
CA SER A 45 -11.36 8.80 3.33
C SER A 45 -10.09 8.05 2.91
N LEU A 46 -8.92 8.51 3.40
CA LEU A 46 -7.61 7.93 3.02
C LEU A 46 -7.08 6.94 4.08
N ASN A 47 -7.93 6.46 4.98
CA ASN A 47 -7.67 5.33 5.87
C ASN A 47 -8.00 3.99 5.19
N THR A 48 -7.52 3.83 3.95
CA THR A 48 -7.92 2.76 3.04
C THR A 48 -6.72 2.03 2.44
N GLY A 49 -6.99 0.81 1.98
CA GLY A 49 -6.05 -0.06 1.27
C GLY A 49 -6.78 -1.19 0.56
N ILE A 50 -6.15 -1.75 -0.47
CA ILE A 50 -6.66 -2.84 -1.30
C ILE A 50 -5.60 -3.92 -1.46
N VAL A 51 -6.02 -5.19 -1.51
CA VAL A 51 -5.16 -6.33 -1.82
C VAL A 51 -5.84 -7.27 -2.81
N THR A 52 -5.06 -7.89 -3.69
CA THR A 52 -5.53 -8.92 -4.63
C THR A 52 -4.97 -10.31 -4.30
N THR A 53 -5.71 -11.33 -4.68
CA THR A 53 -5.34 -12.75 -4.51
C THR A 53 -4.95 -13.43 -5.82
N VAL A 54 -4.76 -12.64 -6.88
CA VAL A 54 -4.29 -13.09 -8.20
C VAL A 54 -3.16 -12.20 -8.70
N ASN A 55 -2.16 -12.80 -9.34
CA ASN A 55 -1.08 -12.09 -10.00
C ASN A 55 -0.61 -12.87 -11.23
N TYR A 56 -0.47 -12.20 -12.38
CA TYR A 56 -0.10 -12.82 -13.65
C TYR A 56 -0.97 -14.05 -13.99
N GLY A 57 -2.29 -13.90 -13.84
CA GLY A 57 -3.29 -14.92 -14.09
C GLY A 57 -3.27 -16.12 -13.14
N LYS A 58 -2.49 -16.09 -12.06
CA LYS A 58 -2.37 -17.20 -11.10
C LYS A 58 -2.78 -16.77 -9.69
N ALA A 59 -3.44 -17.69 -8.98
CA ALA A 59 -3.76 -17.48 -7.57
C ALA A 59 -2.49 -17.33 -6.74
N VAL A 60 -2.45 -16.29 -5.91
CA VAL A 60 -1.34 -16.03 -4.99
C VAL A 60 -1.48 -16.96 -3.77
N PRO A 61 -0.41 -17.65 -3.33
CA PRO A 61 -0.48 -18.51 -2.16
C PRO A 61 -0.90 -17.75 -0.90
N VAL A 62 -1.67 -18.39 -0.01
CA VAL A 62 -2.21 -17.77 1.23
C VAL A 62 -1.13 -17.06 2.06
N ARG A 63 0.05 -17.67 2.22
CA ARG A 63 1.16 -17.05 2.96
C ARG A 63 1.64 -15.74 2.33
N VAL A 64 1.69 -15.68 0.99
CA VAL A 64 2.08 -14.46 0.28
C VAL A 64 0.97 -13.42 0.38
N SER A 65 -0.31 -13.81 0.27
CA SER A 65 -1.43 -12.88 0.46
C SER A 65 -1.48 -12.29 1.88
N GLN A 66 -1.12 -13.08 2.90
CA GLN A 66 -0.98 -12.58 4.27
C GLN A 66 0.14 -11.55 4.37
N LEU A 67 1.32 -11.83 3.78
CA LEU A 67 2.42 -10.87 3.72
C LEU A 67 2.03 -9.59 2.98
N THR A 68 1.37 -9.68 1.82
CA THR A 68 0.83 -8.52 1.10
C THR A 68 -0.11 -7.72 1.98
N PHE A 69 -1.08 -8.36 2.64
CA PHE A 69 -2.00 -7.64 3.53
C PHE A 69 -1.28 -6.96 4.69
N THR A 70 -0.33 -7.64 5.34
CA THR A 70 0.49 -7.06 6.40
C THR A 70 1.33 -5.88 5.89
N HIS A 71 1.88 -5.97 4.68
CA HIS A 71 2.63 -4.89 4.03
C HIS A 71 1.76 -3.65 3.84
N GLU A 72 0.57 -3.80 3.23
CA GLU A 72 -0.34 -2.67 3.04
C GLU A 72 -0.81 -2.07 4.37
N VAL A 73 -1.01 -2.89 5.41
CA VAL A 73 -1.34 -2.41 6.77
C VAL A 73 -0.15 -1.66 7.36
N GLY A 74 1.08 -2.12 7.14
CA GLY A 74 2.31 -1.42 7.52
C GLY A 74 2.36 0.00 6.95
N HIS A 75 2.00 0.18 5.68
CA HIS A 75 1.85 1.50 5.08
C HIS A 75 0.81 2.36 5.80
N ASN A 76 -0.38 1.83 6.09
CA ASN A 76 -1.39 2.57 6.86
C ASN A 76 -0.88 2.97 8.27
N PHE A 77 0.01 2.18 8.88
CA PHE A 77 0.68 2.53 10.15
C PHE A 77 1.81 3.55 9.99
N GLY A 78 2.17 3.90 8.76
CA GLY A 78 3.18 4.90 8.42
C GLY A 78 4.58 4.33 8.16
N SER A 79 4.71 3.02 8.00
CA SER A 79 5.98 2.43 7.55
C SER A 79 6.22 2.74 6.08
N PRO A 80 7.38 3.33 5.70
CA PRO A 80 7.82 3.32 4.32
C PRO A 80 8.31 1.90 3.94
N HIS A 81 8.74 1.74 2.69
CA HIS A 81 9.51 0.58 2.29
C HIS A 81 10.89 0.57 2.98
N ASP A 82 11.42 -0.62 3.23
CA ASP A 82 12.75 -0.81 3.80
C ASP A 82 13.84 -0.21 2.91
N GLN A 83 14.85 0.40 3.52
CA GLN A 83 16.02 0.97 2.84
C GLN A 83 17.32 0.58 3.58
N GLY A 84 18.41 0.42 2.82
CA GLY A 84 19.70 0.04 3.36
C GLY A 84 19.81 -1.43 3.76
N THR A 85 21.05 -1.89 3.99
CA THR A 85 21.35 -3.31 4.29
C THR A 85 20.94 -3.74 5.69
N GLU A 86 20.74 -2.80 6.61
CA GLU A 86 20.22 -3.10 7.95
C GLU A 86 18.77 -3.59 7.89
N CYS A 87 17.91 -2.91 7.12
CA CYS A 87 16.49 -3.22 7.02
C CYS A 87 16.17 -4.17 5.86
N ALA A 88 17.06 -4.28 4.86
CA ALA A 88 16.93 -5.21 3.74
C ALA A 88 18.20 -6.07 3.57
N PRO A 89 18.56 -6.92 4.54
CA PRO A 89 19.83 -7.65 4.57
C PRO A 89 20.02 -8.66 3.42
N PHE A 90 18.92 -9.05 2.78
CA PHE A 90 18.92 -9.95 1.62
C PHE A 90 18.23 -9.31 0.39
N GLY A 91 18.01 -7.99 0.42
CA GLY A 91 17.28 -7.21 -0.59
C GLY A 91 18.19 -6.46 -1.57
N THR A 92 17.60 -5.74 -2.52
CA THR A 92 18.33 -5.04 -3.59
C THR A 92 18.94 -3.72 -3.10
N GLU A 93 20.16 -3.39 -3.55
CA GLU A 93 20.84 -2.08 -3.35
C GLU A 93 20.11 -0.86 -3.98
N LYS A 94 18.87 -1.02 -4.46
CA LYS A 94 18.10 0.08 -5.05
C LYS A 94 17.43 0.90 -3.95
N GLU A 95 17.80 2.17 -3.86
CA GLU A 95 17.01 3.16 -3.13
C GLU A 95 15.59 3.21 -3.71
N ASN A 96 14.58 3.22 -2.83
CA ASN A 96 13.16 3.34 -3.17
C ASN A 96 12.61 2.18 -4.03
N ALA A 97 12.60 0.95 -3.49
CA ALA A 97 11.86 -0.14 -4.09
C ALA A 97 10.36 0.23 -4.17
N GLN A 98 9.91 0.69 -5.34
CA GLN A 98 8.52 1.06 -5.59
C GLN A 98 7.66 -0.20 -5.75
N ASP A 99 6.37 -0.06 -5.43
CA ASP A 99 5.32 -1.07 -5.65
C ASP A 99 5.14 -1.47 -7.15
#